data_AF-A0A0C1Z7L7-F1
#
_entry.id   AF-A0A0C1Z7L7-F1
#
_cell.length_a   1.000
_cell.length_b   1.000
_cell.length_c   1.000
_cell.angle_alpha   90.00
_cell.angle_beta   90.00
_cell.angle_gamma   90.00
#
_symmetry.space_group_name_H-M   'P 1'
#
loop_
_entity.id
_entity.type
_entity.pdbx_description
1 polymer ?
#
loop_
_entity_poly.entity_id
_entity_poly.type
_entity_poly.pdbx_seq_one_letter_code
_entity_poly.pdbx_strand_id
1 'polypeptide(L)'
;MRIAHALLLFGFAAQVVLGHAVAFGLDGPLFAWHQDRVALALWGTADYGIEVSAYRGWIQAVFGGTLISYAWAMLFLTAVPLRRREAWAAWAIAIATLNWVVVDTAISSAHGVWINVAFNAVALTSTAVPLGLMIPWLRARDAMQPQASADALQLAG
;
A
#
# COMPACT_ATOMS: atom_id res chain seq x y z
N MET A 1 15.05 2.33 -13.62
CA MET A 1 15.39 2.02 -12.21
C MET A 1 15.22 3.19 -11.26
N ARG A 2 15.92 4.32 -11.42
CA ARG A 2 15.74 5.50 -10.53
C ARG A 2 14.29 6.02 -10.52
N ILE A 3 13.63 6.03 -11.69
CA ILE A 3 12.22 6.44 -11.82
C ILE A 3 11.29 5.50 -11.04
N ALA A 4 11.39 4.18 -11.23
CA ALA A 4 10.55 3.20 -10.52
C ALA A 4 10.71 3.29 -9.00
N HIS A 5 11.95 3.45 -8.52
CA HIS A 5 12.22 3.66 -7.09
C HIS A 5 11.60 4.97 -6.56
N ALA A 6 11.72 6.06 -7.33
CA ALA A 6 11.11 7.34 -6.97
C ALA A 6 9.57 7.27 -6.96
N LEU A 7 8.96 6.53 -7.89
CA LEU A 7 7.52 6.31 -7.94
C LEU A 7 7.02 5.56 -6.68
N LEU A 8 7.74 4.56 -6.19
CA LEU A 8 7.41 3.88 -4.93
C LEU A 8 7.50 4.84 -3.75
N LEU A 9 8.59 5.61 -3.64
CA LEU A 9 8.75 6.59 -2.56
C LEU A 9 7.64 7.63 -2.57
N PHE A 10 7.33 8.18 -3.75
CA PHE A 10 6.25 9.14 -3.92
C PHE A 10 4.90 8.52 -3.57
N GLY A 11 4.61 7.32 -4.07
CA GLY A 11 3.36 6.62 -3.82
C GLY A 11 3.11 6.36 -2.33
N PHE A 12 4.12 5.86 -1.60
CA PHE A 12 3.97 5.64 -0.16
C PHE A 12 3.95 6.95 0.63
N ALA A 13 4.69 7.99 0.23
CA ALA A 13 4.57 9.30 0.85
C ALA A 13 3.15 9.90 0.67
N ALA A 14 2.57 9.75 -0.52
CA ALA A 14 1.19 10.16 -0.78
C ALA A 14 0.18 9.36 0.08
N GLN A 15 0.44 8.06 0.33
CA GLN A 15 -0.38 7.26 1.23
C GLN A 15 -0.28 7.70 2.70
N VAL A 16 0.88 8.19 3.17
CA VAL A 16 0.99 8.81 4.51
C VAL A 16 0.06 10.03 4.59
N VAL A 17 0.09 10.91 3.59
CA VAL A 17 -0.76 12.11 3.54
C VAL A 17 -2.23 11.73 3.49
N LEU A 18 -2.60 10.78 2.62
CA LEU A 18 -3.95 10.26 2.52
C LEU A 18 -4.41 9.63 3.84
N GLY A 19 -3.56 8.85 4.52
CA GLY A 19 -3.88 8.24 5.80
C GLY A 19 -4.18 9.27 6.89
N HIS A 20 -3.47 10.40 6.91
CA HIS A 20 -3.80 11.52 7.82
C HIS A 20 -5.12 12.18 7.43
N ALA A 21 -5.36 12.41 6.14
CA ALA A 21 -6.62 12.98 5.67
C ALA A 21 -7.80 12.06 6.04
N VAL A 22 -7.65 10.74 5.91
CA VAL A 22 -8.64 9.76 6.36
C VAL A 22 -8.74 9.76 7.89
N ALA A 23 -7.64 9.80 8.63
CA ALA A 23 -7.68 9.75 10.09
C ALA A 23 -8.42 10.93 10.75
N PHE A 24 -8.31 12.13 10.15
CA PHE A 24 -8.73 13.39 10.78
C PHE A 24 -9.77 14.20 9.98
N GLY A 25 -10.06 13.85 8.72
CA GLY A 25 -10.85 14.69 7.80
C GLY A 25 -12.25 14.19 7.47
N LEU A 26 -12.75 13.20 8.20
CA LEU A 26 -13.82 12.30 7.76
C LEU A 26 -15.21 12.90 7.61
N ASP A 27 -15.62 13.81 8.50
CA ASP A 27 -16.92 14.46 8.39
C ASP A 27 -16.89 15.64 7.40
N GLY A 28 -15.74 15.83 6.73
CA GLY A 28 -15.53 16.86 5.74
C GLY A 28 -16.01 16.44 4.35
N PRO A 29 -16.32 17.43 3.49
CA PRO A 29 -16.78 17.19 2.11
C PRO A 29 -15.75 16.46 1.23
N LEU A 30 -14.48 16.41 1.65
CA LEU A 30 -13.39 15.76 0.92
C LEU A 30 -13.63 14.26 0.67
N PHE A 31 -14.28 13.57 1.61
CA PHE A 31 -14.50 12.12 1.53
C PHE A 31 -15.97 11.73 1.30
N ALA A 32 -16.89 12.71 1.23
CA ALA A 32 -18.32 12.45 1.04
C ALA A 32 -18.59 11.56 -0.19
N TRP A 33 -17.92 11.82 -1.31
CA TRP A 33 -18.04 11.00 -2.54
C TRP A 33 -17.76 9.51 -2.32
N HIS A 34 -16.82 9.16 -1.43
CA HIS A 34 -16.51 7.78 -1.08
C HIS A 34 -17.51 7.25 -0.07
N GLN A 35 -17.74 8.01 1.00
CA GLN A 35 -18.61 7.63 2.10
C GLN A 35 -20.06 7.40 1.64
N ASP A 36 -20.59 8.23 0.76
CA ASP A 36 -21.95 8.10 0.24
C ASP A 36 -22.09 6.87 -0.64
N ARG A 37 -21.06 6.54 -1.44
CA ARG A 37 -21.05 5.33 -2.29
C ARG A 37 -20.99 4.06 -1.47
N VAL A 38 -20.21 4.05 -0.38
CA VAL A 38 -20.19 2.95 0.58
C VAL A 38 -21.54 2.81 1.26
N ALA A 39 -22.13 3.93 1.70
CA ALA A 39 -23.42 3.94 2.38
C ALA A 39 -24.56 3.43 1.47
N LEU A 40 -24.59 3.90 0.23
CA LEU A 40 -25.54 3.44 -0.78
C LEU A 40 -25.42 1.94 -1.05
N ALA A 41 -24.20 1.39 -1.09
CA ALA A 41 -23.98 -0.03 -1.30
C ALA A 41 -24.44 -0.89 -0.10
N LEU A 42 -24.17 -0.44 1.13
CA LEU A 42 -24.46 -1.22 2.34
C LEU A 42 -25.89 -1.04 2.86
N TRP A 43 -26.46 0.16 2.73
CA TRP A 43 -27.74 0.54 3.33
C TRP A 43 -28.78 1.03 2.33
N GLY A 44 -28.44 1.18 1.06
CA GLY A 44 -29.36 1.69 0.02
C GLY A 44 -29.62 3.20 0.11
N THR A 45 -28.97 3.89 1.04
CA THR A 45 -29.13 5.34 1.27
C THR A 45 -27.82 5.95 1.76
N ALA A 46 -27.59 7.22 1.43
CA ALA A 46 -26.51 8.04 2.01
C ALA A 46 -26.98 8.80 3.26
N ASP A 47 -28.27 8.75 3.58
CA ASP A 47 -28.84 9.31 4.80
C ASP A 47 -28.90 8.22 5.89
N TYR A 48 -28.21 8.45 6.99
CA TYR A 48 -28.09 7.50 8.10
C TYR A 48 -28.03 8.23 9.44
N GLY A 49 -28.47 7.56 10.50
CA GLY A 49 -28.55 8.11 11.85
C GLY A 49 -27.19 8.54 12.42
N ILE A 50 -27.25 9.38 13.47
CA ILE A 50 -26.07 9.94 14.13
C ILE A 50 -25.15 8.86 14.71
N GLU A 51 -25.72 7.74 15.15
CA GLU A 51 -24.99 6.60 15.72
C GLU A 51 -24.13 5.91 14.64
N VAL A 52 -24.69 5.74 13.44
CA VAL A 52 -23.96 5.19 12.28
C VAL A 52 -22.86 6.14 11.86
N SER A 53 -23.13 7.45 11.84
CA SER A 53 -22.13 8.47 11.53
C SER A 53 -20.94 8.42 12.50
N ALA A 54 -21.22 8.42 13.81
CA ALA A 54 -20.19 8.35 14.84
C ALA A 54 -19.34 7.08 14.74
N TYR A 55 -19.97 5.92 14.56
CA TYR A 55 -19.27 4.65 14.40
C TYR A 55 -18.37 4.62 13.17
N ARG A 56 -18.87 5.12 12.03
CA ARG A 56 -18.10 5.20 10.79
C ARG A 56 -16.90 6.14 10.92
N GLY A 57 -17.10 7.31 11.53
CA GLY A 57 -16.01 8.25 11.80
C GLY A 57 -14.91 7.60 12.63
N TRP A 58 -15.28 6.87 13.69
CA TRP A 58 -14.32 6.13 14.51
C TRP A 58 -13.59 5.03 13.73
N ILE A 59 -14.30 4.17 12.99
CA ILE A 59 -13.66 3.10 12.19
C ILE A 59 -12.69 3.67 11.18
N GLN A 60 -13.09 4.72 10.48
CA GLN A 60 -12.26 5.32 9.45
C GLN A 60 -11.04 6.03 10.07
N ALA A 61 -11.16 6.60 11.27
CA ALA A 61 -10.01 7.14 12.00
C ALA A 61 -8.96 6.05 12.31
N VAL A 62 -9.43 4.88 12.78
CA VAL A 62 -8.58 3.70 13.03
C VAL A 62 -7.97 3.18 11.72
N PHE A 63 -8.74 3.17 10.64
CA PHE A 63 -8.24 2.78 9.31
C PHE A 63 -7.16 3.75 8.81
N GLY A 64 -7.37 5.06 8.97
CA GLY A 64 -6.37 6.09 8.64
C GLY A 64 -5.07 5.88 9.40
N GLY A 65 -5.13 5.59 10.71
CA GLY A 65 -3.95 5.22 11.50
C GLY A 65 -3.22 4.00 10.93
N THR A 66 -3.97 2.98 10.52
CA THR A 66 -3.42 1.77 9.88
C THR A 66 -2.73 2.10 8.55
N LEU A 67 -3.34 2.93 7.71
CA LEU A 67 -2.76 3.38 6.43
C LEU A 67 -1.44 4.14 6.64
N ILE A 68 -1.38 5.03 7.64
CA ILE A 68 -0.17 5.78 7.98
C ILE A 68 0.96 4.81 8.36
N SER A 69 0.69 3.88 9.27
CA SER A 69 1.70 2.91 9.74
C SER A 69 2.19 2.00 8.61
N TYR A 70 1.28 1.50 7.77
CA TYR A 70 1.64 0.71 6.59
C TYR A 70 2.55 1.51 5.65
N ALA A 71 2.16 2.75 5.31
CA ALA A 71 2.91 3.58 4.38
C ALA A 71 4.32 3.90 4.90
N TRP A 72 4.48 4.17 6.20
CA TRP A 72 5.81 4.35 6.80
C TRP A 72 6.67 3.08 6.74
N ALA A 73 6.10 1.91 7.04
CA ALA A 73 6.83 0.64 6.92
C ALA A 73 7.30 0.42 5.48
N MET A 74 6.44 0.68 4.49
CA MET A 74 6.78 0.58 3.07
C MET A 74 7.83 1.61 2.64
N LEU A 75 7.81 2.83 3.18
CA LEU A 75 8.84 3.84 2.96
C LEU A 75 10.20 3.37 3.48
N PHE A 76 10.26 2.80 4.68
CA PHE A 76 11.52 2.28 5.22
C PHE A 76 12.07 1.11 4.38
N LEU A 77 11.21 0.16 3.98
CA LEU A 77 11.59 -0.92 3.07
C LEU A 77 12.09 -0.40 1.72
N THR A 78 11.43 0.62 1.18
CA THR A 78 11.78 1.20 -0.13
C THR A 78 13.07 2.01 -0.05
N ALA A 79 13.24 2.85 0.97
CA ALA A 79 14.35 3.81 1.06
C ALA A 79 15.69 3.14 1.39
N VAL A 80 15.66 2.04 2.15
CA VAL A 80 16.87 1.38 2.67
C VAL A 80 17.14 0.04 1.96
N PRO A 81 16.49 -1.10 2.31
CA PRO A 81 16.89 -2.38 1.77
C PRO A 81 16.58 -2.51 0.26
N LEU A 82 15.47 -1.96 -0.23
CA LEU A 82 15.17 -2.01 -1.67
C LEU A 82 16.17 -1.16 -2.49
N ARG A 83 16.57 0.01 -1.98
CA ARG A 83 17.63 0.84 -2.59
C ARG A 83 18.99 0.12 -2.57
N ARG A 84 19.24 -0.65 -1.51
CA ARG A 84 20.38 -1.57 -1.39
C ARG A 84 20.17 -2.86 -2.19
N ARG A 85 19.18 -2.97 -3.07
CA ARG A 85 18.94 -4.15 -3.91
C ARG A 85 18.74 -5.46 -3.13
N GLU A 86 18.21 -5.38 -1.91
CA GLU A 86 17.93 -6.57 -1.13
C GLU A 86 16.58 -7.14 -1.55
N ALA A 87 16.57 -8.26 -2.28
CA ALA A 87 15.36 -8.81 -2.91
C ALA A 87 14.26 -9.16 -1.90
N TRP A 88 14.61 -9.51 -0.66
CA TRP A 88 13.62 -9.80 0.40
C TRP A 88 12.69 -8.61 0.67
N ALA A 89 13.18 -7.37 0.51
CA ALA A 89 12.35 -6.17 0.71
C ALA A 89 11.26 -6.05 -0.36
N ALA A 90 11.55 -6.48 -1.60
CA ALA A 90 10.57 -6.50 -2.66
C ALA A 90 9.46 -7.52 -2.36
N TRP A 91 9.82 -8.68 -1.82
CA TRP A 91 8.86 -9.69 -1.38
C TRP A 91 8.03 -9.23 -0.18
N ALA A 92 8.64 -8.56 0.80
CA ALA A 92 7.93 -8.01 1.94
C ALA A 92 6.85 -6.99 1.51
N ILE A 93 7.22 -6.07 0.60
CA ILE A 93 6.26 -5.11 0.01
C ILE A 93 5.16 -5.87 -0.75
N ALA A 94 5.53 -6.77 -1.66
CA ALA A 94 4.56 -7.50 -2.49
C ALA A 94 3.58 -8.33 -1.66
N ILE A 95 4.06 -9.09 -0.68
CA ILE A 95 3.22 -9.93 0.18
C ILE A 95 2.28 -9.07 1.03
N ALA A 96 2.79 -7.99 1.64
CA ALA A 96 1.96 -7.09 2.44
C ALA A 96 0.86 -6.44 1.59
N THR A 97 1.21 -5.92 0.40
CA THR A 97 0.24 -5.31 -0.51
C THR A 97 -0.78 -6.33 -1.03
N LEU A 98 -0.34 -7.50 -1.48
CA LEU A 98 -1.23 -8.51 -2.05
C LEU A 98 -2.17 -9.09 -0.99
N ASN A 99 -1.68 -9.35 0.22
CA ASN A 99 -2.52 -9.85 1.30
C ASN A 99 -3.66 -8.86 1.62
N TRP A 100 -3.34 -7.58 1.76
CA TRP A 100 -4.36 -6.56 1.99
C TRP A 100 -5.32 -6.41 0.80
N VAL A 101 -4.79 -6.18 -0.40
CA VAL A 101 -5.62 -5.92 -1.60
C VAL A 101 -6.56 -7.08 -1.90
N VAL A 102 -6.09 -8.33 -1.82
CA VAL A 102 -6.92 -9.50 -2.11
C VAL A 102 -8.08 -9.62 -1.12
N VAL A 103 -7.78 -9.55 0.18
CA VAL A 103 -8.80 -9.68 1.23
C VAL A 103 -9.81 -8.52 1.15
N ASP A 104 -9.32 -7.30 1.07
CA ASP A 104 -10.17 -6.10 1.07
C ASP A 104 -11.04 -6.00 -0.20
N THR A 105 -10.48 -6.36 -1.35
CA THR A 105 -11.22 -6.40 -2.63
C THR A 105 -12.27 -7.50 -2.62
N ALA A 106 -11.97 -8.69 -2.09
CA ALA A 106 -12.93 -9.78 -2.02
C ALA A 106 -14.12 -9.41 -1.12
N ILE A 107 -13.86 -8.86 0.06
CA ILE A 107 -14.91 -8.41 1.00
C ILE A 107 -15.74 -7.28 0.36
N SER A 108 -15.09 -6.29 -0.25
CA SER A 108 -15.77 -5.16 -0.89
C SER A 108 -16.65 -5.60 -2.05
N SER A 109 -16.15 -6.51 -2.90
CA SER A 109 -16.91 -7.05 -4.03
C SER A 109 -18.12 -7.86 -3.55
N ALA A 110 -17.96 -8.66 -2.49
CA ALA A 110 -19.05 -9.45 -1.92
C ALA A 110 -20.20 -8.57 -1.36
N HIS A 111 -19.90 -7.34 -0.94
CA HIS A 111 -20.88 -6.37 -0.43
C HIS A 111 -21.29 -5.31 -1.47
N GLY A 112 -20.86 -5.42 -2.73
CA GLY A 112 -21.17 -4.45 -3.79
C GLY A 112 -20.50 -3.08 -3.63
N VAL A 113 -19.47 -2.96 -2.79
CA VAL A 113 -18.75 -1.71 -2.51
C VAL A 113 -17.66 -1.46 -3.57
N TRP A 114 -18.09 -1.21 -4.81
CA TRP A 114 -17.21 -1.07 -5.98
C TRP A 114 -16.24 0.12 -5.90
N ILE A 115 -16.59 1.17 -5.15
CA ILE A 115 -15.70 2.31 -4.96
C ILE A 115 -14.40 1.89 -4.23
N ASN A 116 -14.50 0.94 -3.31
CA ASN A 116 -13.36 0.43 -2.57
C ASN A 116 -12.54 -0.57 -3.42
N VAL A 117 -13.21 -1.33 -4.29
CA VAL A 117 -12.52 -2.14 -5.33
C VAL A 117 -11.66 -1.25 -6.24
N ALA A 118 -12.19 -0.12 -6.69
CA ALA A 118 -11.44 0.84 -7.51
C ALA A 118 -10.27 1.46 -6.73
N PHE A 119 -10.47 1.81 -5.46
CA PHE A 119 -9.42 2.29 -4.56
C PHE A 119 -8.27 1.28 -4.45
N ASN A 120 -8.60 0.01 -4.22
CA ASN A 120 -7.63 -1.08 -4.12
C ASN A 120 -6.86 -1.28 -5.43
N ALA A 121 -7.53 -1.16 -6.58
CA ALA A 121 -6.86 -1.25 -7.89
C ALA A 121 -5.82 -0.14 -8.09
N VAL A 122 -6.11 1.09 -7.65
CA VAL A 122 -5.15 2.20 -7.69
C VAL A 122 -3.96 1.94 -6.75
N ALA A 123 -4.21 1.46 -5.54
CA ALA A 123 -3.14 1.14 -4.58
C ALA A 123 -2.26 -0.03 -5.09
N LEU A 124 -2.87 -1.08 -5.64
CA LEU A 124 -2.16 -2.21 -6.24
C LEU A 124 -1.31 -1.76 -7.42
N THR A 125 -1.87 -1.01 -8.37
CA THR A 125 -1.15 -0.61 -9.59
C THR A 125 -0.01 0.36 -9.27
N SER A 126 -0.24 1.34 -8.40
CA SER A 126 0.80 2.30 -7.96
C SER A 126 1.96 1.64 -7.22
N THR A 127 1.76 0.45 -6.63
CA THR A 127 2.80 -0.32 -5.95
C THR A 127 3.42 -1.38 -6.86
N ALA A 128 2.61 -2.23 -7.48
CA ALA A 128 3.04 -3.41 -8.23
C ALA A 128 3.76 -3.05 -9.52
N VAL A 129 3.35 -1.99 -10.23
CA VAL A 129 3.99 -1.58 -11.49
C VAL A 129 5.44 -1.15 -11.25
N PRO A 130 5.74 -0.15 -10.40
CA PRO A 130 7.12 0.25 -10.18
C PRO A 130 7.93 -0.86 -9.51
N LEU A 131 7.35 -1.64 -8.59
CA LEU A 131 8.04 -2.78 -7.98
C LEU A 131 8.42 -3.85 -9.02
N GLY A 132 7.50 -4.20 -9.92
CA GLY A 132 7.72 -5.15 -11.01
C GLY A 132 8.82 -4.71 -11.97
N LEU A 133 8.85 -3.42 -12.31
CA LEU A 133 9.92 -2.81 -13.10
C LEU A 133 11.30 -2.90 -12.42
N MET A 134 11.35 -3.06 -11.10
CA MET A 134 12.60 -3.22 -10.35
C MET A 134 13.12 -4.66 -10.30
N ILE A 135 12.28 -5.67 -10.53
CA ILE A 135 12.63 -7.09 -10.33
C ILE A 135 13.88 -7.53 -11.12
N PRO A 136 14.03 -7.22 -12.43
CA PRO A 136 15.24 -7.63 -13.17
C PRO A 136 16.53 -7.07 -12.57
N TRP A 137 16.47 -5.84 -12.05
CA TRP A 137 17.61 -5.14 -11.46
C TRP A 137 17.98 -5.66 -10.07
N LEU A 138 16.99 -6.10 -9.29
CA LEU A 138 17.22 -6.76 -8.01
C LEU A 138 17.91 -8.12 -8.23
N ARG A 139 17.36 -8.95 -9.12
CA ARG A 139 17.90 -10.28 -9.45
C ARG A 139 19.34 -10.24 -9.96
N ALA A 140 19.72 -9.20 -10.70
CA ALA A 140 21.08 -9.03 -11.21
C ALA A 140 22.14 -8.94 -10.09
N ARG A 141 21.80 -8.41 -8.90
CA ARG A 141 22.72 -8.38 -7.76
C ARG A 141 22.86 -9.75 -7.11
N ASP A 142 21.74 -10.43 -6.90
CA ASP A 142 21.74 -11.75 -6.26
C ASP A 142 22.58 -12.75 -7.05
N ALA A 143 22.59 -12.64 -8.39
CA ALA A 143 23.45 -13.45 -9.25
C ALA A 143 24.96 -13.20 -9.05
N MET A 144 25.38 -12.02 -8.57
CA MET A 144 26.78 -11.66 -8.37
C MET A 144 27.32 -12.01 -6.96
N GLN A 145 26.44 -12.22 -5.98
CA GLN A 145 26.86 -12.54 -4.59
C GLN A 145 27.55 -13.91 -4.42
N PRO A 146 27.14 -15.00 -5.10
CA PRO A 146 27.81 -16.29 -5.00
C PRO A 146 29.26 -16.24 -5.49
N GLN A 147 29.53 -15.48 -6.55
CA GLN A 147 30.87 -15.35 -7.12
C GLN A 147 31.81 -14.60 -6.18
N ALA A 148 31.37 -13.45 -5.66
CA ALA A 148 32.18 -12.62 -4.76
C ALA A 148 32.53 -13.32 -3.43
N SER A 149 31.65 -14.19 -2.94
CA SER A 149 31.92 -14.99 -1.74
C SER A 149 32.90 -16.13 -1.99
N ALA A 150 32.84 -16.78 -3.15
CA ALA A 150 33.82 -17.78 -3.57
C ALA A 150 35.22 -17.16 -3.78
N ASP A 151 35.30 -16.01 -4.45
CA ASP A 151 36.57 -15.31 -4.69
C ASP A 151 37.22 -14.82 -3.38
N ALA A 152 36.41 -14.33 -2.42
CA ALA A 152 36.89 -13.90 -1.12
C ALA A 152 37.44 -15.07 -0.27
N LEU A 153 36.86 -16.27 -0.39
CA LEU A 153 37.36 -17.48 0.27
C LEU A 153 38.66 -17.97 -0.37
N GLN A 154 38.82 -17.83 -1.69
CA GLN A 154 40.06 -18.20 -2.40
C GLN A 154 41.23 -17.27 -2.07
N LEU A 155 40.99 -15.98 -1.82
CA LEU A 155 42.03 -15.02 -1.42
C LEU A 155 42.43 -15.12 0.05
N ALA A 156 41.64 -15.82 0.87
CA ALA A 156 41.87 -15.97 2.31
C ALA A 156 42.58 -17.28 2.69
N GLY A 157 42.84 -18.17 1.74
CA GLY A 157 43.57 -19.45 1.92
C GLY A 157 44.91 -19.43 1.22
#